data_AF-A0AA39JW42-F1
#
_entry.id   AF-A0AA39JW42-F1
#
_cell.length_a   1.000
_cell.length_b   1.000
_cell.length_c   1.000
_cell.angle_alpha   90.00
_cell.angle_beta   90.00
_cell.angle_gamma   90.00
#
_symmetry.space_group_name_H-M   'P 1'
#
loop_
_entity.id
_entity.type
_entity.pdbx_description
1 polymer ?
#
loop_
_entity_poly.entity_id
_entity_poly.type
_entity_poly.pdbx_seq_one_letter_code
_entity_poly.pdbx_strand_id
1 'polypeptide(L)'
;MVEYYRQRAPGGAGLIISEGILISQQGTEWQNAPGIWSKEQTTGWKVADPVHDEGSVMYAQVFGRVGHPDAPEQIASELPVYAPSPISVRGGKFRFLPGAPGYIIAMFKQAAINAKKAGFDGFLDNTSNHRTDERDGSIENRSRFGLEVLKTVIDTFNYFISEVDKLKIAYVTLVRYAEFLDPIIDGSHRAVKHDVISTYAPLLKNALVFGNAAFTGEEAARYVSEGKLVGVFFGVPWIAHPYFAKRLQYGKLLGET
;
A
#
# COMPACT_ATOMS: atom_id res chain seq x y z
N MET A 1 -18.26 -8.83 -3.23
CA MET A 1 -17.30 -8.37 -2.21
C MET A 1 -17.38 -9.20 -0.93
N VAL A 2 -18.54 -9.30 -0.27
CA VAL A 2 -18.72 -10.13 0.94
C VAL A 2 -18.17 -11.55 0.77
N GLU A 3 -18.70 -12.32 -0.17
CA GLU A 3 -18.27 -13.70 -0.39
C GLU A 3 -16.77 -13.80 -0.76
N TYR A 4 -16.25 -12.81 -1.48
CA TYR A 4 -14.84 -12.77 -1.85
C TYR A 4 -13.95 -12.69 -0.60
N TYR A 5 -14.19 -11.76 0.33
CA TYR A 5 -13.38 -11.68 1.54
C TYR A 5 -13.65 -12.84 2.50
N ARG A 6 -14.91 -13.25 2.66
CA ARG A 6 -15.29 -14.40 3.50
C ARG A 6 -14.53 -15.66 3.13
N GLN A 7 -14.41 -15.99 1.84
CA GLN A 7 -13.72 -17.22 1.39
C GLN A 7 -12.26 -17.34 1.83
N ARG A 8 -11.58 -16.21 2.12
CA ARG A 8 -10.15 -16.19 2.47
C ARG A 8 -9.92 -16.44 3.95
N ALA A 9 -10.90 -16.14 4.81
CA ALA A 9 -10.80 -16.32 6.25
C ALA A 9 -10.69 -17.82 6.66
N PRO A 10 -11.59 -18.73 6.23
CA PRO A 10 -11.44 -20.17 6.47
C PRO A 10 -10.18 -20.77 5.83
N GLY A 11 -9.59 -20.07 4.87
CA GLY A 11 -8.33 -20.41 4.23
C GLY A 11 -7.11 -20.31 5.14
N GLY A 12 -7.25 -19.74 6.34
CA GLY A 12 -6.20 -19.54 7.32
C GLY A 12 -5.53 -18.16 7.25
N ALA A 13 -6.18 -17.17 6.63
CA ALA A 13 -5.66 -15.80 6.63
C ALA A 13 -5.80 -15.19 8.03
N GLY A 14 -4.68 -14.95 8.72
CA GLY A 14 -4.70 -14.31 10.04
C GLY A 14 -5.14 -12.85 10.00
N LEU A 15 -4.69 -12.11 8.99
CA LEU A 15 -5.02 -10.70 8.75
C LEU A 15 -5.33 -10.47 7.27
N ILE A 16 -6.49 -9.88 6.99
CA ILE A 16 -6.95 -9.51 5.66
C ILE A 16 -6.88 -7.99 5.51
N ILE A 17 -6.25 -7.51 4.44
CA ILE A 17 -6.29 -6.11 4.05
C ILE A 17 -7.26 -5.97 2.88
N SER A 18 -8.18 -5.02 2.94
CA SER A 18 -9.05 -4.71 1.80
C SER A 18 -8.23 -4.25 0.59
N GLU A 19 -8.85 -4.27 -0.58
CA GLU A 19 -8.43 -3.44 -1.70
C GLU A 19 -8.39 -1.95 -1.32
N GLY A 20 -7.78 -1.13 -2.19
CA GLY A 20 -7.75 0.31 -2.01
C GLY A 20 -9.17 0.89 -1.94
N ILE A 21 -9.48 1.54 -0.83
CA ILE A 21 -10.73 2.23 -0.55
C ILE A 21 -10.52 3.74 -0.70
N LEU A 22 -11.31 4.34 -1.59
CA LEU A 22 -11.27 5.77 -1.85
C LEU A 22 -11.88 6.56 -0.67
N ILE A 23 -11.16 7.57 -0.21
CA ILE A 23 -11.59 8.45 0.89
C ILE A 23 -12.57 9.55 0.45
N SER A 24 -12.72 9.75 -0.85
CA SER A 24 -13.57 10.76 -1.46
C SER A 24 -14.01 10.31 -2.85
N GLN A 25 -15.14 10.83 -3.32
CA GLN A 25 -15.57 10.67 -4.72
C GLN A 25 -14.55 11.27 -5.69
N GLN A 26 -13.86 12.31 -5.23
CA GLN A 26 -12.77 12.92 -5.95
C GLN A 26 -11.58 11.98 -6.08
N GLY A 27 -10.91 12.01 -7.24
CA GLY A 27 -9.56 11.48 -7.33
C GLY A 27 -9.49 10.02 -7.73
N THR A 28 -10.46 9.53 -8.51
CA THR A 28 -10.41 8.20 -9.14
C THR A 28 -10.73 8.27 -10.64
N GLU A 29 -9.95 7.55 -11.43
CA GLU A 29 -10.27 7.16 -12.81
C GLU A 29 -10.95 5.78 -12.87
N TRP A 30 -11.07 5.10 -11.73
CA TRP A 30 -11.65 3.78 -11.59
C TRP A 30 -13.10 3.89 -11.11
N GLN A 31 -14.05 3.86 -12.06
CA GLN A 31 -15.49 3.98 -11.79
C GLN A 31 -16.05 2.91 -10.84
N ASN A 32 -15.46 1.73 -10.83
CA ASN A 32 -15.92 0.60 -10.00
C ASN A 32 -15.08 0.41 -8.73
N ALA A 33 -14.13 1.31 -8.45
CA ALA A 33 -13.35 1.24 -7.21
C ALA A 33 -14.23 1.61 -6.02
N PRO A 34 -14.12 0.91 -4.89
CA PRO A 34 -14.97 1.18 -3.74
C PRO A 34 -14.54 2.43 -2.99
N GLY A 35 -15.52 3.07 -2.37
CA GLY A 35 -15.35 4.27 -1.54
C GLY A 35 -15.76 4.06 -0.09
N ILE A 36 -15.46 5.04 0.77
CA ILE A 36 -15.93 5.08 2.15
C ILE A 36 -16.22 6.51 2.66
N TRP A 37 -16.66 7.39 1.76
CA TRP A 37 -17.02 8.77 2.12
C TRP A 37 -18.50 8.92 2.49
N SER A 38 -19.38 8.07 1.95
CA SER A 38 -20.82 8.12 2.20
C SER A 38 -21.28 7.11 3.27
N LYS A 39 -22.49 7.33 3.81
CA LYS A 39 -23.10 6.41 4.78
C LYS A 39 -23.45 5.06 4.13
N GLU A 40 -23.92 5.08 2.90
CA GLU A 40 -24.30 3.91 2.10
C GLU A 40 -23.07 3.05 1.85
N GLN A 41 -21.95 3.67 1.45
CA GLN A 41 -20.67 3.00 1.27
C GLN A 41 -20.14 2.41 2.57
N THR A 42 -20.19 3.19 3.66
CA THR A 42 -19.80 2.71 5.00
C THR A 42 -20.62 1.48 5.42
N THR A 43 -21.92 1.48 5.14
CA THR A 43 -22.81 0.34 5.43
C THR A 43 -22.49 -0.86 4.54
N GLY A 44 -22.18 -0.62 3.26
CA GLY A 44 -21.75 -1.66 2.32
C GLY A 44 -20.45 -2.37 2.74
N TRP A 45 -19.61 -1.69 3.52
CA TRP A 45 -18.36 -2.23 4.06
C TRP A 45 -18.49 -3.10 5.32
N LYS A 46 -19.72 -3.41 5.76
CA LYS A 46 -19.97 -4.50 6.73
C LYS A 46 -19.57 -5.91 6.24
N VAL A 47 -18.79 -5.97 5.16
CA VAL A 47 -17.97 -7.08 4.71
C VAL A 47 -17.02 -7.58 5.81
N ALA A 48 -16.63 -6.74 6.76
CA ALA A 48 -15.81 -7.16 7.91
C ALA A 48 -16.51 -8.19 8.81
N ASP A 49 -17.83 -8.06 9.02
CA ASP A 49 -18.61 -8.94 9.91
C ASP A 49 -18.43 -10.44 9.54
N PRO A 50 -18.67 -10.91 8.30
CA PRO A 50 -18.48 -12.31 7.94
C PRO A 50 -17.01 -12.75 7.89
N VAL A 51 -16.05 -11.82 7.83
CA VAL A 51 -14.62 -12.16 7.98
C VAL A 51 -14.30 -12.44 9.44
N HIS A 52 -14.88 -11.66 10.36
CA HIS A 52 -14.77 -11.85 11.79
C HIS A 52 -15.45 -13.13 12.27
N ASP A 53 -16.62 -13.47 11.73
CA ASP A 53 -17.34 -14.72 12.04
C ASP A 53 -16.48 -15.97 11.76
N GLU A 54 -15.57 -15.87 10.79
CA GLU A 54 -14.65 -16.94 10.40
C GLU A 54 -13.28 -16.86 11.14
N GLY A 55 -13.14 -15.92 12.08
CA GLY A 55 -11.99 -15.81 13.01
C GLY A 55 -10.79 -15.00 12.48
N SER A 56 -10.93 -14.30 11.36
CA SER A 56 -9.89 -13.44 10.79
C SER A 56 -10.11 -11.97 11.17
N VAL A 57 -9.05 -11.16 11.22
CA VAL A 57 -9.16 -9.69 11.35
C VAL A 57 -9.07 -9.01 9.99
N MET A 58 -9.71 -7.83 9.85
CA MET A 58 -9.78 -7.09 8.59
C MET A 58 -9.43 -5.61 8.75
N TYR A 59 -8.51 -5.12 7.92
CA TYR A 59 -8.06 -3.72 7.90
C TYR A 59 -8.42 -3.05 6.56
N ALA A 60 -8.82 -1.78 6.63
CA ALA A 60 -9.15 -0.97 5.47
C ALA A 60 -7.89 -0.30 4.87
N GLN A 61 -7.56 -0.57 3.60
CA GLN A 61 -6.53 0.21 2.91
C GLN A 61 -7.12 1.49 2.34
N VAL A 62 -7.01 2.62 3.04
CA VAL A 62 -7.56 3.90 2.58
C VAL A 62 -6.53 4.67 1.75
N PHE A 63 -6.96 5.27 0.64
CA PHE A 63 -6.07 6.07 -0.20
C PHE A 63 -6.80 7.21 -0.92
N GLY A 64 -6.02 8.19 -1.40
CA GLY A 64 -6.50 9.30 -2.21
C GLY A 64 -5.35 9.95 -2.97
N ARG A 65 -5.24 9.71 -4.29
CA ARG A 65 -4.19 10.33 -5.12
C ARG A 65 -4.34 10.19 -6.65
N VAL A 66 -5.51 9.90 -7.22
CA VAL A 66 -5.60 9.58 -8.68
C VAL A 66 -6.70 10.38 -9.38
N GLY A 67 -6.62 11.71 -9.35
CA GLY A 67 -7.58 12.57 -10.05
C GLY A 67 -7.19 12.86 -11.48
N HIS A 68 -7.83 12.21 -12.46
CA HIS A 68 -7.84 12.71 -13.84
C HIS A 68 -8.99 13.72 -14.00
N PRO A 69 -8.77 14.95 -14.52
CA PRO A 69 -9.81 15.96 -14.61
C PRO A 69 -11.03 15.50 -15.43
N ASP A 70 -10.79 14.66 -16.44
CA ASP A 70 -11.84 14.13 -17.31
C ASP A 70 -12.44 12.81 -16.78
N ALA A 71 -12.02 12.32 -15.61
CA ALA A 71 -12.62 11.12 -15.02
C ALA A 71 -14.06 11.42 -14.56
N PRO A 72 -15.04 10.54 -14.84
CA PRO A 72 -16.44 10.79 -14.49
C PRO A 72 -16.66 11.05 -13.00
N GLU A 73 -15.97 10.35 -12.10
CA GLU A 73 -16.07 10.58 -10.65
C GLU A 73 -15.43 11.90 -10.23
N GLN A 74 -14.34 12.32 -10.90
CA GLN A 74 -13.74 13.63 -10.67
C GLN A 74 -14.69 14.76 -11.11
N ILE A 75 -15.37 14.61 -12.24
CA ILE A 75 -16.38 15.56 -12.72
C ILE A 75 -17.56 15.60 -11.75
N ALA A 76 -18.08 14.43 -11.34
CA ALA A 76 -19.20 14.32 -10.41
C ALA A 76 -18.89 14.88 -9.02
N SER A 77 -17.62 14.88 -8.61
CA SER A 77 -17.21 15.45 -7.32
C SER A 77 -17.37 16.97 -7.24
N GLU A 78 -17.42 17.67 -8.39
CA GLU A 78 -17.39 19.15 -8.48
C GLU A 78 -16.18 19.82 -7.78
N LEU A 79 -15.19 19.04 -7.35
CA LEU A 79 -13.96 19.50 -6.72
C LEU A 79 -12.82 19.62 -7.76
N PRO A 80 -11.85 20.53 -7.57
CA PRO A 80 -10.70 20.62 -8.47
C PRO A 80 -9.70 19.48 -8.23
N VAL A 81 -9.06 18.95 -9.28
CA VAL A 81 -7.99 17.93 -9.14
C VAL A 81 -6.87 18.47 -8.26
N TYR A 82 -6.45 17.67 -7.29
CA TYR A 82 -5.41 18.03 -6.33
C TYR A 82 -4.16 17.17 -6.50
N ALA A 83 -3.00 17.81 -6.54
CA ALA A 83 -1.71 17.13 -6.61
C ALA A 83 -0.64 17.92 -5.84
N PRO A 84 0.37 17.25 -5.24
CA PRO A 84 1.44 17.93 -4.51
C PRO A 84 2.34 18.79 -5.42
N SER A 85 2.29 18.59 -6.74
CA SER A 85 3.07 19.35 -7.72
C SER A 85 2.34 19.35 -9.08
N PRO A 86 2.53 20.39 -9.93
CA PRO A 86 1.91 20.49 -11.25
C PRO A 86 2.62 19.62 -12.30
N ILE A 87 2.86 18.34 -11.99
CA ILE A 87 3.53 17.39 -12.87
C ILE A 87 2.49 16.40 -13.39
N SER A 88 2.33 16.34 -14.72
CA SER A 88 1.45 15.36 -15.37
C SER A 88 2.05 13.95 -15.28
N VAL A 89 1.24 12.96 -14.89
CA VAL A 89 1.55 11.56 -15.22
C VAL A 89 1.25 11.36 -16.72
N ARG A 90 1.95 10.45 -17.40
CA ARG A 90 1.65 10.13 -18.81
C ARG A 90 0.17 9.70 -18.90
N GLY A 91 -0.64 10.48 -19.63
CA GLY A 91 -2.07 10.22 -19.81
C GLY A 91 -3.01 11.38 -19.42
N GLY A 92 -2.59 12.38 -18.62
CA GLY A 92 -3.52 13.43 -18.22
C GLY A 92 -2.95 14.51 -17.30
N LYS A 93 -3.45 15.76 -17.43
CA LYS A 93 -2.93 16.95 -16.75
C LYS A 93 -3.44 17.07 -15.30
N PHE A 94 -2.56 16.89 -14.31
CA PHE A 94 -2.83 17.26 -12.91
C PHE A 94 -2.67 18.77 -12.73
N ARG A 95 -3.59 19.42 -12.00
CA ARG A 95 -3.54 20.86 -11.70
C ARG A 95 -3.40 21.12 -10.20
N PHE A 96 -2.98 22.36 -9.95
CA PHE A 96 -2.48 22.96 -8.72
C PHE A 96 -3.41 22.88 -7.50
N LEU A 97 -2.79 22.76 -6.32
CA LEU A 97 -3.40 23.01 -5.03
C LEU A 97 -3.19 24.47 -4.60
N PRO A 98 -4.22 25.34 -4.61
CA PRO A 98 -4.16 26.57 -3.84
C PRO A 98 -4.26 26.25 -2.34
N GLY A 99 -3.15 26.34 -1.60
CA GLY A 99 -3.10 26.18 -0.15
C GLY A 99 -2.46 24.86 0.35
N ALA A 100 -2.28 24.75 1.67
CA ALA A 100 -1.72 23.58 2.32
C ALA A 100 -2.68 22.36 2.28
N PRO A 101 -2.20 21.10 2.29
CA PRO A 101 -3.00 19.88 2.11
C PRO A 101 -3.99 19.55 3.26
N GLY A 102 -4.38 20.53 4.07
CA GLY A 102 -5.14 20.33 5.32
C GLY A 102 -6.51 19.65 5.13
N TYR A 103 -7.15 19.80 3.98
CA TYR A 103 -8.44 19.16 3.71
C TYR A 103 -8.29 17.65 3.40
N ILE A 104 -7.16 17.20 2.83
CA ILE A 104 -6.89 15.77 2.61
C ILE A 104 -6.78 15.06 3.96
N ILE A 105 -6.13 15.68 4.95
CA ILE A 105 -6.03 15.14 6.32
C ILE A 105 -7.42 14.93 6.92
N ALA A 106 -8.33 15.89 6.75
CA ALA A 106 -9.70 15.77 7.22
C ALA A 106 -10.45 14.62 6.51
N MET A 107 -10.23 14.41 5.21
CA MET A 107 -10.81 13.30 4.45
C MET A 107 -10.28 11.94 4.93
N PHE A 108 -8.97 11.78 5.14
CA PHE A 108 -8.40 10.57 5.71
C PHE A 108 -8.93 10.30 7.12
N LYS A 109 -9.04 11.33 7.97
CA LYS A 109 -9.66 11.20 9.29
C LYS A 109 -11.10 10.72 9.19
N GLN A 110 -11.89 11.29 8.29
CA GLN A 110 -13.29 10.88 8.12
C GLN A 110 -13.40 9.45 7.58
N ALA A 111 -12.55 9.06 6.63
CA ALA A 111 -12.48 7.70 6.12
C ALA A 111 -12.10 6.70 7.21
N ALA A 112 -11.15 7.03 8.08
CA ALA A 112 -10.78 6.20 9.23
C ALA A 112 -11.96 6.03 10.22
N ILE A 113 -12.71 7.10 10.51
CA ILE A 113 -13.93 7.04 11.34
C ILE A 113 -14.97 6.12 10.69
N ASN A 114 -15.15 6.23 9.37
CA ASN A 114 -16.11 5.42 8.64
C ASN A 114 -15.67 3.96 8.57
N ALA A 115 -14.39 3.66 8.37
CA ALA A 115 -13.84 2.31 8.42
C ALA A 115 -14.12 1.65 9.78
N LYS A 116 -13.90 2.38 10.88
CA LYS A 116 -14.25 1.89 12.22
C LYS A 116 -15.76 1.62 12.36
N LYS A 117 -16.63 2.48 11.83
CA LYS A 117 -18.09 2.26 11.82
C LYS A 117 -18.51 1.06 10.97
N ALA A 118 -17.75 0.75 9.92
CA ALA A 118 -17.98 -0.38 9.04
C ALA A 118 -17.50 -1.72 9.62
N GLY A 119 -16.83 -1.70 10.77
CA GLY A 119 -16.37 -2.91 11.47
C GLY A 119 -14.90 -3.26 11.21
N PHE A 120 -14.11 -2.45 10.50
CA PHE A 120 -12.68 -2.73 10.35
C PHE A 120 -11.91 -2.60 11.67
N ASP A 121 -10.94 -3.49 11.89
CA ASP A 121 -10.07 -3.51 13.07
C ASP A 121 -9.03 -2.38 13.06
N GLY A 122 -8.71 -1.88 11.86
CA GLY A 122 -7.80 -0.76 11.65
C GLY A 122 -7.80 -0.27 10.20
N PHE A 123 -6.93 0.71 9.91
CA PHE A 123 -6.76 1.24 8.56
C PHE A 123 -5.28 1.46 8.23
N LEU A 124 -4.94 1.36 6.96
CA LEU A 124 -3.64 1.73 6.40
C LEU A 124 -3.74 3.07 5.69
N ASP A 125 -2.85 4.00 6.05
CA ASP A 125 -2.65 5.25 5.32
C ASP A 125 -1.43 5.11 4.39
N ASN A 126 -1.60 5.50 3.12
CA ASN A 126 -0.56 5.48 2.09
C ASN A 126 -0.10 6.89 1.67
N THR A 127 -0.28 7.90 2.51
CA THR A 127 0.12 9.28 2.17
C THR A 127 1.64 9.47 2.35
N SER A 128 2.33 9.76 1.24
CA SER A 128 3.76 10.08 1.25
C SER A 128 4.07 11.19 0.23
N ASN A 129 4.15 12.46 0.70
CA ASN A 129 5.02 13.47 0.08
C ASN A 129 5.15 14.76 0.95
N HIS A 130 6.38 15.13 1.36
CA HIS A 130 6.73 16.40 2.00
C HIS A 130 8.11 16.95 1.57
N ARG A 131 8.52 16.78 0.29
CA ARG A 131 9.88 17.18 -0.15
C ARG A 131 9.98 18.57 -0.79
N THR A 132 11.15 19.19 -0.61
CA THR A 132 11.60 20.49 -1.15
C THR A 132 13.14 20.48 -1.37
N ASP A 133 13.66 20.18 -2.56
CA ASP A 133 15.03 20.57 -3.05
C ASP A 133 15.51 19.88 -4.37
N GLU A 134 16.57 20.47 -4.97
CA GLU A 134 17.09 20.32 -6.35
C GLU A 134 18.50 19.64 -6.46
N ARG A 135 18.94 19.27 -7.69
CA ARG A 135 20.18 18.49 -8.02
C ARG A 135 21.04 19.13 -9.15
N ASP A 136 22.31 18.69 -9.29
CA ASP A 136 23.21 18.93 -10.47
C ASP A 136 24.15 17.72 -10.78
N GLY A 137 24.69 17.58 -12.01
CA GLY A 137 25.37 16.38 -12.55
C GLY A 137 26.57 16.57 -13.54
N SER A 138 27.50 15.59 -13.54
CA SER A 138 28.61 15.40 -14.50
C SER A 138 28.95 13.89 -14.70
N ILE A 139 29.70 13.49 -15.75
CA ILE A 139 29.87 12.08 -16.24
C ILE A 139 30.63 11.17 -15.27
N GLU A 140 31.77 11.60 -14.71
CA GLU A 140 32.52 10.80 -13.72
C GLU A 140 31.79 10.73 -12.37
N ASN A 141 30.96 11.73 -12.06
CA ASN A 141 30.00 11.62 -10.98
C ASN A 141 28.97 10.54 -11.27
N ARG A 142 28.54 10.21 -12.50
CA ARG A 142 27.41 9.28 -12.73
C ARG A 142 27.60 7.86 -12.18
N SER A 143 28.83 7.35 -12.11
CA SER A 143 29.11 6.02 -11.53
C SER A 143 29.26 6.05 -10.00
N ARG A 144 29.74 7.16 -9.42
CA ARG A 144 29.80 7.40 -7.97
C ARG A 144 28.46 7.87 -7.40
N PHE A 145 27.73 8.66 -8.18
CA PHE A 145 26.36 9.14 -8.01
C PHE A 145 25.39 7.99 -7.96
N GLY A 146 25.57 6.90 -8.71
CA GLY A 146 24.74 5.71 -8.51
C GLY A 146 24.78 5.21 -7.06
N LEU A 147 25.99 5.13 -6.48
CA LEU A 147 26.21 4.69 -5.10
C LEU A 147 25.90 5.79 -4.07
N GLU A 148 26.19 7.06 -4.34
CA GLU A 148 25.87 8.19 -3.46
C GLU A 148 24.39 8.53 -3.49
N VAL A 149 23.70 8.39 -4.61
CA VAL A 149 22.24 8.45 -4.71
C VAL A 149 21.65 7.24 -4.02
N LEU A 150 22.17 6.03 -4.23
CA LEU A 150 21.70 4.87 -3.48
C LEU A 150 21.86 5.07 -1.97
N LYS A 151 23.05 5.53 -1.53
CA LYS A 151 23.32 5.86 -0.13
C LYS A 151 22.39 6.96 0.37
N THR A 152 22.24 8.06 -0.36
CA THR A 152 21.37 9.18 0.01
C THR A 152 19.90 8.75 0.04
N VAL A 153 19.48 7.88 -0.88
CA VAL A 153 18.13 7.31 -0.92
C VAL A 153 17.93 6.41 0.29
N ILE A 154 18.85 5.48 0.56
CA ILE A 154 18.82 4.63 1.75
C ILE A 154 18.81 5.48 3.03
N ASP A 155 19.67 6.50 3.13
CA ASP A 155 19.73 7.40 4.29
C ASP A 155 18.43 8.20 4.45
N THR A 156 17.83 8.65 3.34
CA THR A 156 16.51 9.31 3.35
C THR A 156 15.43 8.36 3.87
N PHE A 157 15.40 7.12 3.39
CA PHE A 157 14.43 6.12 3.83
C PHE A 157 14.71 5.67 5.27
N ASN A 158 15.97 5.58 5.69
CA ASN A 158 16.36 5.29 7.08
C ASN A 158 15.80 6.35 8.02
N TYR A 159 15.98 7.64 7.67
CA TYR A 159 15.41 8.74 8.44
C TYR A 159 13.89 8.66 8.48
N PHE A 160 13.23 8.53 7.32
CA PHE A 160 11.77 8.45 7.24
C PHE A 160 11.21 7.30 8.08
N ILE A 161 11.78 6.10 7.96
CA ILE A 161 11.33 4.90 8.68
C ILE A 161 11.58 5.05 10.18
N SER A 162 12.68 5.68 10.58
CA SER A 162 12.96 5.99 12.00
C SER A 162 11.97 7.00 12.56
N GLU A 163 11.57 8.02 11.79
CA GLU A 163 10.51 8.95 12.20
C GLU A 163 9.14 8.27 12.29
N VAL A 164 8.83 7.38 11.35
CA VAL A 164 7.61 6.57 11.38
C VAL A 164 7.56 5.67 12.62
N ASP A 165 8.68 5.06 13.01
CA ASP A 165 8.74 4.22 14.21
C ASP A 165 8.39 5.00 15.49
N LYS A 166 8.76 6.29 15.57
CA LYS A 166 8.41 7.15 16.71
C LYS A 166 6.90 7.39 16.84
N LEU A 167 6.14 7.24 15.76
CA LEU A 167 4.68 7.38 15.78
C LEU A 167 3.99 6.20 16.48
N LYS A 168 4.72 5.10 16.77
CA LYS A 168 4.20 3.90 17.44
C LYS A 168 2.95 3.33 16.75
N ILE A 169 2.98 3.32 15.41
CA ILE A 169 1.93 2.71 14.62
C ILE A 169 1.92 1.18 14.82
N ALA A 170 0.75 0.57 14.67
CA ALA A 170 0.57 -0.85 14.98
C ALA A 170 1.51 -1.76 14.17
N TYR A 171 1.68 -1.46 12.88
CA TYR A 171 2.60 -2.20 12.02
C TYR A 171 3.06 -1.37 10.82
N VAL A 172 4.15 -1.83 10.20
CA VAL A 172 4.66 -1.36 8.91
C VAL A 172 4.78 -2.54 7.96
N THR A 173 4.36 -2.34 6.72
CA THR A 173 4.60 -3.29 5.63
C THR A 173 5.77 -2.81 4.79
N LEU A 174 6.83 -3.61 4.75
CA LEU A 174 7.96 -3.40 3.85
C LEU A 174 7.74 -4.19 2.55
N VAL A 175 7.56 -3.47 1.44
CA VAL A 175 7.41 -4.06 0.10
C VAL A 175 8.80 -4.22 -0.52
N ARG A 176 9.24 -5.47 -0.73
CA ARG A 176 10.56 -5.73 -1.34
C ARG A 176 10.53 -5.56 -2.85
N TYR A 177 11.71 -5.47 -3.47
CA TYR A 177 11.82 -5.49 -4.92
C TYR A 177 11.18 -6.76 -5.49
N ALA A 178 10.35 -6.59 -6.52
CA ALA A 178 9.83 -7.67 -7.33
C ALA A 178 9.89 -7.27 -8.80
N GLU A 179 10.42 -8.15 -9.64
CA GLU A 179 10.69 -7.86 -11.04
C GLU A 179 9.44 -7.48 -11.83
N PHE A 180 8.30 -8.12 -11.53
CA PHE A 180 7.02 -7.81 -12.18
C PHE A 180 6.48 -6.40 -11.83
N LEU A 181 7.01 -5.74 -10.80
CA LEU A 181 6.70 -4.36 -10.43
C LEU A 181 7.70 -3.35 -11.01
N ASP A 182 8.79 -3.81 -11.62
CA ASP A 182 9.82 -2.93 -12.17
C ASP A 182 9.56 -2.68 -13.66
N PRO A 183 9.07 -1.49 -14.05
CA PRO A 183 8.73 -1.21 -15.43
C PRO A 183 9.97 -1.27 -16.34
N ILE A 184 9.82 -1.94 -17.48
CA ILE A 184 10.83 -1.95 -18.54
C ILE A 184 10.68 -0.66 -19.35
N ILE A 185 11.71 0.18 -19.32
CA ILE A 185 11.80 1.41 -20.12
C ILE A 185 13.05 1.30 -20.97
N ASP A 186 12.90 1.47 -22.28
CA ASP A 186 13.99 1.34 -23.27
C ASP A 186 14.72 0.00 -23.17
N GLY A 187 13.95 -1.07 -22.95
CA GLY A 187 14.48 -2.44 -22.86
C GLY A 187 15.18 -2.78 -21.54
N SER A 188 15.17 -1.89 -20.55
CA SER A 188 15.81 -2.12 -19.25
C SER A 188 14.88 -1.85 -18.07
N HIS A 189 14.99 -2.69 -17.05
CA HIS A 189 14.46 -2.44 -15.71
C HIS A 189 15.09 -1.18 -15.09
N ARG A 190 14.30 -0.45 -14.30
CA ARG A 190 14.67 0.89 -13.81
C ARG A 190 14.77 0.96 -12.29
N ALA A 191 14.22 0.00 -11.56
CA ALA A 191 14.26 0.03 -10.12
C ALA A 191 15.65 -0.38 -9.59
N VAL A 192 16.03 0.24 -8.48
CA VAL A 192 17.25 -0.13 -7.79
C VAL A 192 16.98 -1.37 -6.94
N LYS A 193 17.70 -2.45 -7.23
CA LYS A 193 17.61 -3.70 -6.46
C LYS A 193 18.30 -3.49 -5.10
N HIS A 194 17.53 -3.62 -4.03
CA HIS A 194 17.98 -3.40 -2.66
C HIS A 194 17.25 -4.34 -1.71
N ASP A 195 17.96 -4.87 -0.72
CA ASP A 195 17.35 -5.68 0.34
C ASP A 195 16.64 -4.77 1.35
N VAL A 196 15.40 -4.43 1.01
CA VAL A 196 14.48 -3.60 1.79
C VAL A 196 14.30 -4.16 3.20
N ILE A 197 14.18 -5.49 3.34
CA ILE A 197 13.84 -6.10 4.62
C ILE A 197 15.04 -6.01 5.57
N SER A 198 16.20 -6.49 5.14
CA SER A 198 17.39 -6.47 5.99
C SER A 198 17.85 -5.05 6.34
N THR A 199 17.58 -4.08 5.46
CA THR A 199 17.99 -2.68 5.67
C THR A 199 17.07 -1.96 6.64
N TYR A 200 15.75 -2.09 6.47
CA TYR A 200 14.81 -1.22 7.18
C TYR A 200 14.05 -1.88 8.32
N ALA A 201 13.83 -3.20 8.29
CA ALA A 201 13.18 -3.89 9.40
C ALA A 201 13.89 -3.66 10.75
N PRO A 202 15.24 -3.64 10.82
CA PRO A 202 15.93 -3.35 12.08
C PRO A 202 15.68 -1.94 12.64
N LEU A 203 15.22 -0.99 11.83
CA LEU A 203 14.94 0.38 12.29
C LEU A 203 13.60 0.49 13.01
N LEU A 204 12.69 -0.46 12.78
CA LEU A 204 11.35 -0.49 13.36
C LEU A 204 11.39 -1.26 14.68
N LYS A 205 11.40 -0.52 15.80
CA LYS A 205 11.46 -1.10 17.15
C LYS A 205 10.12 -1.11 17.85
N ASN A 206 9.21 -0.24 17.45
CA ASN A 206 7.92 -0.01 18.12
C ASN A 206 6.73 -0.54 17.31
N ALA A 207 6.92 -0.82 16.02
CA ALA A 207 5.88 -1.36 15.13
C ALA A 207 6.16 -2.83 14.77
N LEU A 208 5.09 -3.61 14.60
CA LEU A 208 5.21 -4.94 13.99
C LEU A 208 5.65 -4.80 12.53
N VAL A 209 6.54 -5.67 12.04
CA VAL A 209 7.06 -5.58 10.66
C VAL A 209 6.54 -6.73 9.82
N PHE A 210 5.80 -6.41 8.76
CA PHE A 210 5.33 -7.36 7.76
C PHE A 210 6.10 -7.20 6.44
N GLY A 211 6.32 -8.31 5.75
CA GLY A 211 6.88 -8.32 4.40
C GLY A 211 5.79 -8.36 3.33
N ASN A 212 6.07 -7.84 2.14
CA ASN A 212 5.24 -8.01 0.95
C ASN A 212 6.08 -8.05 -0.33
N ALA A 213 5.45 -8.45 -1.43
CA ALA A 213 5.98 -8.65 -2.78
C ALA A 213 6.84 -9.91 -2.97
N ALA A 214 6.39 -10.76 -3.90
CA ALA A 214 7.11 -11.93 -4.44
C ALA A 214 7.63 -12.96 -3.42
N PHE A 215 7.17 -12.98 -2.17
CA PHE A 215 7.55 -14.03 -1.22
C PHE A 215 7.01 -15.40 -1.65
N THR A 216 7.84 -16.44 -1.51
CA THR A 216 7.34 -17.82 -1.43
C THR A 216 6.90 -18.15 0.00
N GLY A 217 6.14 -19.24 0.17
CA GLY A 217 5.78 -19.72 1.51
C GLY A 217 7.00 -20.10 2.35
N GLU A 218 8.02 -20.70 1.74
CA GLU A 218 9.28 -21.07 2.40
C GLU A 218 10.09 -19.85 2.83
N GLU A 219 10.20 -18.83 1.97
CA GLU A 219 10.85 -17.58 2.34
C GLU A 219 10.10 -16.90 3.49
N ALA A 220 8.78 -16.81 3.41
CA ALA A 220 7.98 -16.21 4.48
C ALA A 220 8.19 -16.95 5.82
N ALA A 221 8.13 -18.29 5.82
CA ALA A 221 8.38 -19.09 7.01
C ALA A 221 9.78 -18.85 7.57
N ARG A 222 10.80 -18.79 6.71
CA ARG A 222 12.17 -18.51 7.11
C ARG A 222 12.32 -17.14 7.77
N TYR A 223 11.85 -16.07 7.13
CA TYR A 223 11.96 -14.70 7.68
C TYR A 223 11.22 -14.55 9.01
N VAL A 224 10.09 -15.23 9.18
CA VAL A 224 9.36 -15.26 10.46
C VAL A 224 10.14 -16.03 11.52
N SER A 225 10.68 -17.20 11.19
CA SER A 225 11.49 -18.00 12.13
C SER A 225 12.79 -17.31 12.56
N GLU A 226 13.39 -16.52 11.68
CA GLU A 226 14.56 -15.69 11.95
C GLU A 226 14.21 -14.42 12.76
N GLY A 227 12.93 -14.17 13.06
CA GLY A 227 12.47 -12.99 13.80
C GLY A 227 12.59 -11.68 13.01
N LYS A 228 12.81 -11.75 11.69
CA LYS A 228 12.95 -10.57 10.81
C LYS A 228 11.61 -9.91 10.51
N LEU A 229 10.55 -10.71 10.46
CA LEU A 229 9.18 -10.29 10.17
C LEU A 229 8.23 -11.03 11.12
N VAL A 230 7.10 -10.42 11.44
CA VAL A 230 6.02 -11.12 12.18
C VAL A 230 5.06 -11.85 11.24
N GLY A 231 5.11 -11.54 9.95
CA GLY A 231 4.29 -12.16 8.92
C GLY A 231 4.57 -11.59 7.53
N VAL A 232 3.92 -12.15 6.52
CA VAL A 232 4.04 -11.74 5.12
C VAL A 232 2.66 -11.65 4.48
N PHE A 233 2.41 -10.55 3.76
CA PHE A 233 1.21 -10.38 2.96
C PHE A 233 1.41 -10.97 1.56
N PHE A 234 0.41 -11.72 1.10
CA PHE A 234 0.35 -12.27 -0.25
C PHE A 234 -0.84 -11.66 -1.00
N GLY A 235 -0.69 -11.43 -2.30
CA GLY A 235 -1.76 -10.91 -3.16
C GLY A 235 -2.28 -11.98 -4.12
N VAL A 236 -1.60 -12.12 -5.28
CA VAL A 236 -1.96 -13.05 -6.36
C VAL A 236 -2.24 -14.48 -5.87
N PRO A 237 -1.46 -15.09 -4.96
CA PRO A 237 -1.78 -16.44 -4.47
C PRO A 237 -3.14 -16.56 -3.79
N TRP A 238 -3.60 -15.54 -3.07
CA TRP A 238 -4.94 -15.51 -2.46
C TRP A 238 -6.05 -15.23 -3.49
N ILE A 239 -5.73 -14.59 -4.61
CA ILE A 239 -6.69 -14.40 -5.72
C ILE A 239 -6.96 -15.76 -6.37
N ALA A 240 -5.91 -16.50 -6.71
CA ALA A 240 -6.01 -17.80 -7.35
C ALA A 240 -6.51 -18.91 -6.42
N HIS A 241 -6.17 -18.84 -5.12
CA HIS A 241 -6.45 -19.90 -4.16
C HIS A 241 -6.98 -19.34 -2.83
N PRO A 242 -8.31 -19.36 -2.57
CA PRO A 242 -8.88 -18.85 -1.32
C PRO A 242 -8.48 -19.67 -0.08
N TYR A 243 -7.90 -20.87 -0.25
CA TYR A 243 -7.35 -21.70 0.83
C TYR A 243 -5.81 -21.74 0.81
N PHE A 244 -5.18 -20.67 0.33
CA PHE A 244 -3.74 -20.59 0.11
C PHE A 244 -2.91 -20.95 1.35
N ALA A 245 -3.21 -20.39 2.52
CA ALA A 245 -2.41 -20.67 3.73
C ALA A 245 -2.46 -22.16 4.12
N LYS A 246 -3.63 -22.81 4.04
CA LYS A 246 -3.74 -24.26 4.21
C LYS A 246 -2.92 -25.04 3.18
N ARG A 247 -2.90 -24.60 1.91
CA ARG A 247 -2.06 -25.24 0.88
C ARG A 247 -0.58 -25.18 1.24
N LEU A 248 -0.09 -24.02 1.69
CA LEU A 248 1.27 -23.88 2.18
C LEU A 248 1.55 -24.81 3.36
N GLN A 249 0.66 -24.83 4.36
CA GLN A 249 0.81 -25.66 5.56
C GLN A 249 0.93 -27.15 5.24
N TYR A 250 0.20 -27.62 4.23
CA TYR A 250 0.20 -29.03 3.81
C TYR A 250 1.10 -29.32 2.60
N GLY A 251 1.98 -28.39 2.20
CA GLY A 251 2.91 -28.59 1.08
C GLY A 251 2.23 -28.87 -0.25
N LYS A 252 0.99 -28.40 -0.45
CA LYS A 252 0.25 -28.62 -1.70
C LYS A 252 0.70 -27.62 -2.75
N LEU A 253 0.97 -28.14 -3.96
CA LEU A 253 1.27 -27.30 -5.11
C LEU A 253 0.16 -26.26 -5.35
N LEU A 254 0.60 -25.03 -5.60
CA LEU A 254 -0.21 -23.99 -6.21
C LEU A 254 -0.17 -24.34 -7.70
N GLY A 255 -1.30 -24.75 -8.27
CA GLY A 255 -1.34 -25.09 -9.70
C GLY A 255 -0.85 -23.89 -10.52
N GLU A 256 -0.29 -24.15 -11.69
CA GLU A 256 0.03 -23.07 -12.63
C GLU A 256 -1.27 -22.31 -12.95
N THR A 257 -1.25 -21.00 -12.71
CA THR A 257 -2.32 -20.06 -13.11
C THR A 257 -2.05 -19.53 -14.50
#